data_AF-A0AAW2Z3I9-F1
#
_entry.id   AF-A0AAW2Z3I9-F1
#
_cell.length_a   1.000
_cell.length_b   1.000
_cell.length_c   1.000
_cell.angle_alpha   90.00
_cell.angle_beta   90.00
_cell.angle_gamma   90.00
#
_symmetry.space_group_name_H-M   'P 1'
#
loop_
_entity.id
_entity.type
_entity.pdbx_description
1 polymer ?
#
loop_
_entity_poly.entity_id
_entity_poly.type
_entity_poly.pdbx_seq_one_letter_code
_entity_poly.pdbx_strand_id
1 'polypeptide(L)' 'MIGLKSSYEPIYDQVVSFVGEQGRMKFVRPLYVALNKAEGGRQIALDCFKKQKSGYHQIAQKMIERDLK' A
#
# COMPACT_ATOMS: atom_id res chain seq x y z
N MET A 1 5.74 -6.66 -10.86
CA MET A 1 6.17 -6.59 -9.45
C MET A 1 7.58 -7.18 -9.29
N ILE A 2 8.62 -6.45 -9.72
CA ILE A 2 10.04 -6.87 -9.54
C ILE A 2 10.72 -6.04 -8.42
N GLY A 3 10.45 -4.73 -8.36
CA GLY A 3 11.12 -3.82 -7.42
C GLY A 3 10.72 -3.97 -5.95
N LEU A 4 9.43 -4.20 -5.66
CA LEU A 4 8.95 -4.46 -4.29
C LEU A 4 9.44 -5.77 -3.69
N LYS A 5 9.80 -6.76 -4.53
CA LYS A 5 10.41 -8.01 -4.08
C LYS A 5 11.90 -7.87 -3.74
N SER A 6 12.55 -6.78 -4.18
CA SER A 6 13.99 -6.55 -3.98
C SER A 6 14.27 -5.54 -2.86
N SER A 7 13.29 -5.22 -2.00
CA SER A 7 13.40 -4.19 -0.94
C SER A 7 14.08 -2.90 -1.42
N TYR A 8 13.70 -2.42 -2.61
CA TYR A 8 14.27 -1.21 -3.17
C TYR A 8 13.56 0.01 -2.57
N GLU A 9 14.22 0.67 -1.60
CA GLU A 9 13.68 1.80 -0.84
C GLU A 9 13.09 2.96 -1.67
N PRO A 10 13.67 3.42 -2.80
CA PRO A 10 13.12 4.56 -3.53
C PRO A 10 11.83 4.22 -4.30
N ILE A 11 11.46 2.94 -4.41
CA ILE A 11 10.18 2.53 -5.01
C ILE A 11 9.01 2.76 -4.07
N TYR A 12 9.23 2.88 -2.76
CA TYR A 12 8.13 3.10 -1.81
C TYR A 12 7.39 4.41 -2.06
N ASP A 13 8.11 5.48 -2.37
CA ASP A 13 7.53 6.79 -2.65
C ASP A 13 6.66 6.78 -3.93
N GLN A 14 7.14 6.10 -4.97
CA GLN A 14 6.37 5.90 -6.20
C GLN A 14 5.11 5.06 -5.97
N VAL A 15 5.19 4.03 -5.11
CA VAL A 15 4.03 3.20 -4.76
C VAL A 15 3.01 3.98 -3.94
N VAL A 16 3.46 4.80 -3.00
CA VAL A 16 2.59 5.70 -2.20
C VAL A 16 1.82 6.66 -3.11
N SER A 17 2.50 7.29 -4.07
CA SER A 17 1.88 8.18 -5.05
C SER A 17 0.88 7.42 -5.93
N PHE A 18 1.27 6.25 -6.45
CA PHE A 18 0.41 5.44 -7.31
C PHE A 18 -0.86 4.92 -6.60
N VAL A 19 -0.73 4.53 -5.34
CA VAL A 19 -1.85 4.07 -4.51
C VAL A 19 -2.81 5.23 -4.16
N GLY A 20 -2.30 6.46 -4.09
CA GLY A 20 -3.10 7.67 -3.91
C GLY A 20 -3.89 8.07 -5.15
N GLU A 21 -3.31 7.91 -6.33
CA GLU A 21 -3.97 8.22 -7.59
C GLU A 21 -5.00 7.14 -7.98
N GLN A 22 -4.71 5.87 -7.69
CA GLN A 22 -5.53 4.75 -8.14
C GLN A 22 -6.32 4.09 -7.01
N GLY A 23 -7.66 4.20 -7.07
CA GLY A 23 -8.58 3.50 -6.15
C GLY A 23 -8.88 2.03 -6.51
N ARG A 24 -8.28 1.49 -7.57
CA ARG A 24 -8.58 0.13 -8.05
C ARG A 24 -7.96 -0.93 -7.16
N MET A 25 -8.81 -1.62 -6.40
CA MET A 25 -8.46 -2.74 -5.52
C MET A 25 -7.55 -3.81 -6.14
N LYS A 26 -7.69 -4.09 -7.44
CA LYS A 26 -6.83 -5.04 -8.18
C LYS A 26 -5.34 -4.67 -8.12
N PHE A 27 -5.02 -3.38 -7.98
CA PHE A 27 -3.65 -2.87 -7.91
C PHE A 27 -3.27 -2.45 -6.50
N VAL A 28 -4.15 -1.74 -5.79
CA VAL A 28 -3.91 -1.22 -4.44
C VAL A 28 -3.61 -2.34 -3.44
N ARG A 29 -4.44 -3.38 -3.44
CA ARG A 29 -4.34 -4.46 -2.46
C ARG A 29 -3.03 -5.25 -2.54
N PRO A 30 -2.60 -5.77 -3.70
CA PRO A 30 -1.32 -6.48 -3.78
C PRO A 30 -0.11 -5.56 -3.56
N LEU A 31 -0.22 -4.25 -3.84
CA LEU A 31 0.84 -3.28 -3.52
C LEU A 31 1.00 -3.12 -2.01
N TYR A 32 -0.09 -2.93 -1.26
CA TYR A 32 -0.03 -2.88 0.21
C TYR A 32 0.52 -4.17 0.83
N VAL A 33 0.10 -5.34 0.32
CA VAL A 33 0.64 -6.64 0.78
C VAL A 33 2.13 -6.76 0.49
N ALA A 34 2.58 -6.33 -0.69
CA ALA A 34 3.99 -6.36 -1.04
C ALA A 34 4.82 -5.38 -0.21
N LEU A 35 4.27 -4.20 0.10
CA LEU A 35 4.92 -3.20 0.96
C LEU A 35 5.01 -3.66 2.42
N ASN A 36 3.97 -4.33 2.92
CA ASN A 36 3.95 -4.92 4.26
C ASN A 36 4.95 -6.08 4.41
N LYS A 37 5.22 -6.81 3.32
CA LYS A 37 6.21 -7.90 3.30
C LYS A 37 7.66 -7.43 3.16
N ALA A 38 7.89 -6.18 2.76
CA ALA A 38 9.24 -5.65 2.61
C ALA A 38 9.81 -5.18 3.96
N GLU A 39 11.10 -5.40 4.20
CA GLU A 39 11.77 -4.95 5.42
C GLU A 39 11.78 -3.42 5.49
N GLY A 40 11.23 -2.84 6.57
CA GLY A 40 11.11 -1.38 6.75
C GLY A 40 9.90 -0.71 6.07
N GLY A 41 9.24 -1.36 5.11
CA GLY A 41 8.11 -0.79 4.36
C GLY A 41 6.80 -0.69 5.16
N ARG A 42 6.63 -1.50 6.21
CA ARG A 42 5.37 -1.59 6.97
C ARG A 42 4.90 -0.26 7.57
N GLN A 43 5.80 0.53 8.14
CA GLN A 43 5.44 1.81 8.74
C GLN A 43 4.98 2.83 7.68
N ILE A 44 5.66 2.84 6.54
CA ILE A 44 5.33 3.69 5.38
C ILE A 44 3.95 3.31 4.83
N ALA A 45 3.66 2.00 4.72
CA ALA A 45 2.36 1.50 4.29
C ALA A 45 1.21 1.97 5.21
N LEU A 46 1.42 1.90 6.52
CA LEU A 46 0.42 2.31 7.51
C LEU A 46 0.16 3.83 7.49
N ASP A 47 1.21 4.65 7.39
CA ASP A 47 1.07 6.10 7.32
C ASP A 47 0.34 6.53 6.03
N CYS A 48 0.73 5.94 4.90
CA CYS A 48 0.09 6.15 3.61
C CYS A 48 -1.40 5.75 3.63
N PHE A 49 -1.69 4.56 4.17
CA PHE A 49 -3.07 4.08 4.31
C PHE A 49 -3.90 5.00 5.18
N LYS A 50 -3.36 5.51 6.30
CA LYS A 50 -4.06 6.43 7.19
C LYS A 50 -4.40 7.75 6.50
N LYS A 51 -3.52 8.26 5.64
CA LYS A 51 -3.74 9.47 4.83
C LYS A 51 -4.80 9.28 3.74
N GLN A 52 -4.79 8.13 3.06
CA GLN A 52 -5.70 7.84 1.94
C GLN A 52 -7.00 7.15 2.36
N LYS A 53 -7.12 6.73 3.62
CA LYS A 53 -8.29 6.00 4.16
C LYS A 53 -9.59 6.70 3.80
N SER A 54 -9.68 8.01 4.00
CA SER A 54 -10.87 8.83 3.75
C SER A 54 -11.37 8.82 2.30
N GLY A 55 -10.48 8.58 1.32
CA GLY A 55 -10.84 8.50 -0.10
C GLY A 55 -11.34 7.12 -0.56
N TYR A 56 -11.09 6.07 0.21
CA TYR A 56 -11.51 4.72 -0.16
C TYR A 56 -12.93 4.39 0.31
N HIS A 57 -13.62 3.58 -0.49
CA HIS A 57 -14.89 2.97 -0.08
C HIS A 57 -14.70 2.15 1.21
N GLN A 58 -15.68 2.16 2.12
CA GLN A 58 -15.57 1.52 3.45
C GLN A 58 -15.19 0.03 3.38
N ILE A 59 -15.71 -0.68 2.38
CA ILE A 59 -15.38 -2.09 2.09
C ILE A 59 -13.89 -2.23 1.76
N ALA A 60 -13.36 -1.28 0.97
CA ALA A 60 -11.97 -1.28 0.57
C ALA A 60 -11.02 -1.04 1.74
N GLN A 61 -11.37 -0.11 2.62
CA GLN A 61 -10.62 0.16 3.85
C GLN A 61 -10.53 -1.10 4.73
N LYS A 62 -11.65 -1.77 4.99
CA LYS A 62 -11.70 -2.97 5.84
C LYS A 62 -10.85 -4.12 5.30
N MET A 63 -10.79 -4.27 3.97
CA MET A 63 -9.95 -5.28 3.33
C MET A 63 -8.46 -4.95 3.50
N ILE A 64 -8.06 -3.71 3.23
CA ILE A 64 -6.66 -3.28 3.34
C ILE A 64 -6.19 -3.31 4.81
N GLU A 65 -7.04 -2.91 5.77
CA GLU A 65 -6.76 -3.05 7.21
C GLU A 65 -6.52 -4.50 7.63
N ARG A 66 -7.26 -5.45 7.04
CA ARG A 66 -7.05 -6.89 7.29
C ARG A 66 -5.71 -7.38 6.76
N ASP A 67 -5.28 -6.89 5.59
CA ASP A 67 -4.04 -7.31 4.95
C ASP A 67 -2.78 -6.63 5.54
N LEU A 68 -2.95 -5.49 6.23
CA LEU A 68 -1.88 -4.74 6.93
C LEU A 68 -1.66 -5.21 8.39
N LYS A 69 -2.51 -6.10 8.90
CA LYS A 69 -2.41 -6.68 10.24
C LYS A 69 -1.32 -7.74 10.30
#